data_AF-A0A9J6Q654-F1
#
_entry.id   AF-A0A9J6Q654-F1
#
_cell.length_a   1.000
_cell.length_b   1.000
_cell.length_c   1.000
_cell.angle_alpha   90.00
_cell.angle_beta   90.00
_cell.angle_gamma   90.00
#
_symmetry.space_group_name_H-M   'P 1'
#
loop_
_entity.id
_entity.type
_entity.pdbx_description
1 polymer ?
#
loop_
_entity_poly.entity_id
_entity_poly.type
_entity_poly.pdbx_seq_one_letter_code
_entity_poly.pdbx_strand_id
1 'polypeptide(L)'
;ANSLNYRHPVYPGTQIPVVMTTDFLITFLDSSGEVKVAARSVKYRKEFEDANIGVQNRMAEKLAIEEKYWASRQIEWKLVLHENLSKVRIANLTILRTYASIHPSLPTEKNIGNLFGFLSKCETDQVPLKALLDQASKNIYID
;
A
#
# COMPACT_ATOMS: atom_id res chain seq x y z
N ALA A 1 16.82 8.53 -18.19
CA ALA A 1 16.83 7.68 -19.41
C ALA A 1 18.12 7.86 -20.20
N ASN A 2 18.35 9.04 -20.80
CA ASN A 2 19.53 9.30 -21.65
C ASN A 2 20.87 9.03 -20.94
N SER A 3 21.02 9.43 -19.69
CA SER A 3 22.25 9.20 -18.90
C SER A 3 22.56 7.71 -18.64
N LEU A 4 21.58 6.83 -18.83
CA LEU A 4 21.71 5.37 -18.68
C LEU A 4 21.71 4.66 -20.05
N ASN A 5 21.68 5.41 -21.16
CA ASN A 5 21.51 4.88 -22.52
C ASN A 5 20.26 4.01 -22.70
N TYR A 6 19.18 4.29 -21.95
CA TYR A 6 17.89 3.61 -22.09
C TYR A 6 16.88 4.46 -22.85
N ARG A 7 16.02 3.79 -23.64
CA ARG A 7 14.90 4.44 -24.32
C ARG A 7 13.87 4.94 -23.30
N HIS A 8 13.55 6.23 -23.34
CA HIS A 8 12.49 6.80 -22.50
C HIS A 8 11.11 6.19 -22.84
N PRO A 9 10.24 5.89 -21.86
CA PRO A 9 8.89 5.41 -22.14
C PRO A 9 8.07 6.41 -22.98
N VAL A 10 7.30 5.90 -23.94
CA VAL A 10 6.40 6.70 -24.79
C VAL A 10 4.99 6.12 -24.76
N TYR A 11 3.97 6.94 -25.03
CA TYR A 11 2.61 6.43 -25.11
C TYR A 11 2.48 5.43 -26.27
N PRO A 12 1.75 4.32 -26.10
CA PRO A 12 1.59 3.32 -27.16
C PRO A 12 1.11 3.96 -28.48
N GLY A 13 1.78 3.63 -29.59
CA GLY A 13 1.46 4.16 -30.91
C GLY A 13 1.94 5.61 -31.16
N THR A 14 2.72 6.20 -30.25
CA THR A 14 3.21 7.58 -30.40
C THR A 14 4.72 7.71 -30.15
N GLN A 15 5.25 8.88 -30.47
CA GLN A 15 6.60 9.31 -30.07
C GLN A 15 6.59 10.23 -28.83
N ILE A 16 5.43 10.38 -28.18
CA ILE A 16 5.25 11.30 -27.05
C ILE A 16 5.79 10.64 -25.77
N PRO A 17 6.79 11.24 -25.10
CA PRO A 17 7.31 10.76 -23.83
C PRO A 17 6.23 10.68 -22.73
N VAL A 18 6.23 9.59 -21.97
CA VAL A 18 5.36 9.42 -20.79
C VAL A 18 6.05 10.05 -19.57
N VAL A 19 5.26 10.74 -18.74
CA VAL A 19 5.68 11.11 -17.39
C VAL A 19 5.74 9.83 -16.55
N MET A 20 6.95 9.47 -16.13
CA MET A 20 7.14 8.32 -15.24
C MET A 20 6.70 8.69 -13.82
N THR A 21 6.11 7.71 -13.14
CA THR A 21 5.65 7.82 -11.76
C THR A 21 6.32 6.75 -10.91
N THR A 22 6.35 6.97 -9.60
CA THR A 22 6.71 5.98 -8.60
C THR A 22 5.49 5.79 -7.70
N ASP A 23 5.21 4.54 -7.30
CA ASP A 23 3.94 4.20 -6.65
C ASP A 23 3.74 4.92 -5.29
N PHE A 24 4.81 5.03 -4.49
CA PHE A 24 4.77 5.72 -3.21
C PHE A 24 5.99 6.60 -2.96
N LEU A 25 5.75 7.80 -2.44
CA LEU A 25 6.75 8.66 -1.79
C LEU A 25 6.34 8.83 -0.32
N ILE A 26 7.11 8.23 0.57
CA ILE A 26 6.76 8.08 1.99
C ILE A 26 7.60 9.06 2.79
N THR A 27 6.96 9.92 3.56
CA THR A 27 7.60 10.73 4.60
C THR A 27 7.35 10.06 5.95
N PHE A 28 8.41 9.78 6.70
CA PHE A 28 8.32 9.08 7.98
C PHE A 28 9.37 9.59 8.96
N LEU A 29 9.14 9.37 10.26
CA LEU A 29 10.15 9.56 11.28
C LEU A 29 10.97 8.28 11.41
N ASP A 30 12.28 8.39 11.40
CA ASP A 30 13.15 7.26 11.70
C ASP A 30 13.23 6.98 13.21
N SER A 31 14.01 5.97 13.60
CA SER A 31 14.18 5.58 15.02
C SER A 31 14.80 6.68 15.89
N SER A 32 15.46 7.67 15.30
CA SER A 32 16.03 8.82 16.00
C SER A 32 15.06 10.01 16.10
N GLY A 33 13.90 9.91 15.45
CA GLY A 33 12.92 10.99 15.38
C GLY A 33 13.19 11.99 14.24
N GLU A 34 14.13 11.70 13.34
CA GLU A 34 14.41 12.55 12.18
C GLU A 34 13.41 12.27 11.05
N VAL A 35 12.96 13.33 10.37
CA VAL A 35 12.13 13.21 9.17
C VAL A 35 12.98 12.66 8.02
N LYS A 36 12.60 11.51 7.49
CA LYS A 36 13.17 10.89 6.30
C LYS A 36 12.12 10.74 5.20
N VAL A 37 12.61 10.62 3.97
CA VAL A 37 11.79 10.39 2.78
C VAL A 37 12.31 9.15 2.05
N ALA A 38 11.40 8.27 1.62
CA ALA A 38 11.73 7.09 0.85
C ALA A 38 10.75 6.87 -0.29
N ALA A 39 11.25 6.43 -1.44
CA ALA A 39 10.47 6.10 -2.62
C ALA A 39 10.32 4.57 -2.75
N ARG A 40 9.13 4.09 -3.12
CA ARG A 40 8.84 2.66 -3.33
C ARG A 40 8.06 2.46 -4.61
N SER A 41 8.57 1.57 -5.46
CA SER A 41 7.84 1.05 -6.61
C SER A 41 7.39 -0.37 -6.27
N VAL A 42 6.12 -0.69 -6.49
CA VAL A 42 5.49 -1.97 -6.17
C VAL A 42 5.23 -2.73 -7.47
N LYS A 43 5.64 -4.00 -7.52
CA LYS A 43 5.41 -4.89 -8.67
C LYS A 43 5.09 -6.30 -8.19
N TYR A 44 4.45 -7.10 -9.04
CA TYR A 44 4.31 -8.53 -8.79
C TYR A 44 5.53 -9.24 -9.37
N ARG A 45 6.11 -10.20 -8.64
CA ARG A 45 7.19 -11.04 -9.17
C ARG A 45 6.73 -11.79 -10.42
N LYS A 46 5.48 -12.25 -10.40
CA LYS A 46 4.86 -12.96 -11.53
C LYS A 46 4.84 -12.15 -12.83
N GLU A 47 4.75 -10.81 -12.76
CA GLU A 47 4.84 -9.95 -13.96
C GLU A 47 6.19 -10.06 -14.66
N PHE A 48 7.28 -10.29 -13.91
CA PHE A 48 8.60 -10.52 -14.49
C PHE A 48 8.74 -11.95 -14.99
N GLU A 49 8.30 -12.94 -14.21
CA GLU A 49 8.44 -14.36 -14.53
C GLU A 49 7.64 -14.75 -15.79
N ASP A 50 6.43 -14.23 -15.95
CA ASP A 50 5.55 -14.53 -17.09
C ASP A 50 5.93 -13.72 -18.35
N ALA A 51 6.77 -12.69 -18.21
CA ALA A 51 7.17 -11.84 -19.32
C ALA A 51 8.25 -12.49 -20.19
N ASN A 52 8.18 -12.29 -21.50
CA ASN A 52 9.29 -12.64 -22.39
C ASN A 52 10.52 -11.74 -22.13
N ILE A 53 11.70 -12.17 -22.59
CA ILE A 53 12.96 -11.50 -22.34
C ILE A 53 12.98 -10.01 -22.74
N GLY A 54 12.31 -9.66 -23.85
CA GLY A 54 12.23 -8.26 -24.31
C GLY A 54 11.42 -7.38 -23.36
N VAL A 55 10.30 -7.91 -22.85
CA VAL A 55 9.47 -7.22 -21.87
C VAL A 55 10.18 -7.13 -20.52
N GLN A 56 10.84 -8.19 -20.07
CA GLN A 56 11.65 -8.20 -18.85
C GLN A 56 12.74 -7.11 -18.89
N ASN A 57 13.52 -7.06 -19.99
CA ASN A 57 14.53 -6.04 -20.20
C ASN A 57 13.91 -4.64 -20.13
N ARG A 58 12.76 -4.44 -20.80
CA ARG A 58 12.07 -3.15 -20.80
C ARG A 58 11.57 -2.75 -19.40
N MET A 59 11.11 -3.70 -18.60
CA MET A 59 10.72 -3.46 -17.20
C MET A 59 11.94 -3.06 -16.36
N ALA A 60 13.06 -3.78 -16.49
CA ALA A 60 14.30 -3.47 -15.78
C ALA A 60 14.84 -2.07 -16.15
N GLU A 61 14.83 -1.69 -17.42
CA GLU A 61 15.23 -0.35 -17.87
C GLU A 61 14.39 0.76 -17.21
N LYS A 62 13.06 0.57 -17.13
CA LYS A 62 12.17 1.55 -16.50
C LYS A 62 12.49 1.69 -15.00
N LEU A 63 12.67 0.57 -14.30
CA LEU A 63 13.03 0.57 -12.89
C LEU A 63 14.38 1.24 -12.65
N ALA A 64 15.38 0.98 -13.48
CA ALA A 64 16.69 1.62 -13.37
C ALA A 64 16.62 3.15 -13.60
N ILE A 65 15.72 3.62 -14.47
CA ILE A 65 15.46 5.06 -14.63
C ILE A 65 14.88 5.65 -13.34
N GLU A 66 13.91 4.99 -12.70
CA GLU A 66 13.33 5.43 -11.42
C GLU A 66 14.38 5.45 -10.31
N GLU A 67 15.14 4.37 -10.15
CA GLU A 67 16.23 4.26 -9.18
C GLU A 67 17.23 5.43 -9.32
N LYS A 68 17.69 5.69 -10.56
CA LYS A 68 18.63 6.78 -10.84
C LYS A 68 18.02 8.15 -10.55
N TYR A 69 16.73 8.34 -10.86
CA TYR A 69 16.03 9.59 -10.58
C TYR A 69 16.01 9.91 -9.09
N TRP A 70 15.72 8.93 -8.23
CA TRP A 70 15.69 9.10 -6.78
C TRP A 70 17.08 9.17 -6.16
N ALA A 71 18.02 8.36 -6.63
CA ALA A 71 19.42 8.41 -6.17
C ALA A 71 20.04 9.79 -6.40
N SER A 72 19.72 10.46 -7.52
CA SER A 72 20.20 11.83 -7.79
C SER A 72 19.68 12.89 -6.81
N ARG A 73 18.63 12.57 -6.05
CA ARG A 73 18.02 13.41 -5.01
C ARG A 73 18.38 12.96 -3.60
N GLN A 74 19.29 12.00 -3.45
CA GLN A 74 19.66 11.40 -2.17
C GLN A 74 18.46 10.79 -1.43
N ILE A 75 17.44 10.33 -2.17
CA ILE A 75 16.26 9.65 -1.63
C ILE A 75 16.42 8.15 -1.87
N GLU A 76 16.24 7.35 -0.82
CA GLU A 76 16.27 5.89 -0.93
C GLU A 76 15.11 5.39 -1.77
N TRP A 77 15.41 4.67 -2.86
CA TRP A 77 14.44 3.97 -3.67
C TRP A 77 14.56 2.46 -3.48
N LYS A 78 13.43 1.76 -3.40
CA LYS A 78 13.40 0.30 -3.35
C LYS A 78 12.24 -0.26 -4.18
N LEU A 79 12.52 -1.34 -4.90
CA LEU A 79 11.50 -2.20 -5.51
C LEU A 79 10.91 -3.10 -4.43
N VAL A 80 9.60 -3.05 -4.26
CA VAL A 80 8.83 -3.91 -3.37
C VAL A 80 8.07 -4.93 -4.22
N LEU A 81 8.43 -6.20 -4.06
CA LEU A 81 7.68 -7.28 -4.68
C LEU A 81 6.49 -7.66 -3.79
N HIS A 82 5.31 -7.80 -4.38
CA HIS A 82 4.08 -8.18 -3.67
C HIS A 82 4.27 -9.43 -2.80
N GLU A 83 5.05 -10.39 -3.28
CA GLU A 83 5.34 -11.67 -2.63
C GLU A 83 6.16 -11.52 -1.35
N ASN A 84 6.86 -10.40 -1.17
CA ASN A 84 7.61 -10.08 0.03
C ASN A 84 6.72 -9.44 1.12
N LEU A 85 5.48 -9.10 0.80
CA LEU A 85 4.53 -8.52 1.76
C LEU A 85 3.94 -9.61 2.67
N SER A 86 3.57 -9.21 3.89
CA SER A 86 2.98 -10.12 4.87
C SER A 86 1.65 -10.68 4.38
N LYS A 87 1.59 -12.01 4.17
CA LYS A 87 0.36 -12.73 3.82
C LYS A 87 -0.77 -12.48 4.82
N VAL A 88 -0.43 -12.37 6.11
CA VAL A 88 -1.40 -12.07 7.19
C VAL A 88 -2.00 -10.68 7.00
N ARG A 89 -1.18 -9.66 6.73
CA ARG A 89 -1.68 -8.29 6.50
C ARG A 89 -2.51 -8.21 5.22
N ILE A 90 -2.10 -8.90 4.16
CA ILE A 90 -2.89 -8.97 2.91
C ILE A 90 -4.25 -9.60 3.19
N ALA A 91 -4.31 -10.74 3.88
CA ALA A 91 -5.57 -11.40 4.23
C ALA A 91 -6.49 -10.49 5.05
N ASN A 92 -5.94 -9.78 6.05
CA ASN A 92 -6.70 -8.82 6.86
C ASN A 92 -7.28 -7.69 5.99
N LEU A 93 -6.48 -7.13 5.07
CA LEU A 93 -6.95 -6.09 4.15
C LEU A 93 -8.04 -6.62 3.21
N THR A 94 -7.92 -7.85 2.73
CA THR A 94 -8.96 -8.50 1.90
C THR A 94 -10.27 -8.59 2.66
N ILE A 95 -10.25 -9.03 3.92
CA ILE A 95 -11.44 -9.07 4.78
C ILE A 95 -12.02 -7.67 5.00
N LEU A 96 -11.19 -6.68 5.34
CA LEU A 96 -11.68 -5.30 5.53
C LEU A 96 -12.32 -4.75 4.25
N ARG A 97 -11.75 -5.07 3.09
CA ARG A 97 -12.26 -4.63 1.79
C ARG A 97 -13.62 -5.25 1.44
N THR A 98 -13.94 -6.46 1.90
CA THR A 98 -15.29 -7.03 1.69
C THR A 98 -16.37 -6.25 2.42
N TYR A 99 -16.00 -5.45 3.42
CA TYR A 99 -16.87 -4.55 4.17
C TYR A 99 -16.59 -3.07 3.87
N ALA A 100 -15.99 -2.74 2.72
CA ALA A 100 -15.77 -1.35 2.32
C ALA A 100 -17.09 -0.59 2.07
N SER A 101 -18.13 -1.32 1.65
CA SER A 101 -19.48 -0.80 1.45
C SER A 101 -20.40 -1.41 2.50
N ILE A 102 -20.63 -0.69 3.59
CA ILE A 102 -21.62 -1.04 4.61
C ILE A 102 -22.88 -0.18 4.47
N HIS A 103 -23.99 -0.66 5.00
CA HIS A 103 -25.25 0.08 4.98
C HIS A 103 -25.09 1.45 5.67
N PRO A 104 -25.61 2.57 5.12
CA PRO A 104 -25.40 3.90 5.69
C PRO A 104 -25.89 4.09 7.13
N SER A 105 -26.81 3.26 7.61
CA SER A 105 -27.25 3.28 9.02
C SER A 105 -26.23 2.75 10.02
N LEU A 106 -25.17 2.07 9.56
CA LEU A 106 -24.12 1.51 10.41
C LEU A 106 -23.11 2.56 10.88
N PRO A 107 -22.40 3.29 9.99
CA PRO A 107 -21.34 4.22 10.38
C PRO A 107 -21.90 5.60 10.78
N THR A 108 -22.91 5.63 11.63
CA THR A 108 -23.44 6.88 12.21
C THR A 108 -22.56 7.33 13.38
N GLU A 109 -22.51 8.63 13.66
CA GLU A 109 -21.76 9.15 14.81
C GLU A 109 -22.20 8.51 16.14
N LYS A 110 -23.51 8.27 16.32
CA LYS A 110 -24.07 7.54 17.49
C LYS A 110 -23.43 6.15 17.61
N ASN A 111 -23.45 5.36 16.54
CA ASN A 111 -22.95 3.99 16.55
C ASN A 111 -21.42 3.93 16.74
N ILE A 112 -20.69 4.86 16.13
CA ILE A 112 -19.24 5.00 16.31
C ILE A 112 -18.93 5.37 17.76
N GLY A 113 -19.67 6.32 18.34
CA GLY A 113 -19.54 6.70 19.75
C GLY A 113 -19.85 5.55 20.71
N ASN A 114 -20.92 4.80 20.46
CA ASN A 114 -21.29 3.61 21.23
C ASN A 114 -20.18 2.54 21.17
N LEU A 115 -19.61 2.30 19.98
CA LEU A 115 -18.51 1.37 19.80
C LEU A 115 -17.25 1.81 20.57
N PHE A 116 -16.85 3.07 20.47
CA PHE A 116 -15.71 3.59 21.26
C PHE A 116 -15.96 3.52 22.76
N GLY A 117 -17.17 3.87 23.21
CA GLY A 117 -17.58 3.75 24.60
C GLY A 117 -17.49 2.32 25.12
N PHE A 118 -17.93 1.34 24.32
CA PHE A 118 -17.76 -0.08 24.63
C PHE A 118 -16.28 -0.48 24.70
N LEU A 119 -15.50 -0.19 23.65
CA LEU A 119 -14.08 -0.57 23.56
C LEU A 119 -13.24 0.04 24.69
N SER A 120 -13.52 1.27 25.11
CA SER A 120 -12.81 1.94 26.21
C SER A 120 -12.96 1.25 27.57
N LYS A 121 -14.00 0.43 27.74
CA LYS A 121 -14.30 -0.31 28.97
C LYS A 121 -13.87 -1.77 28.91
N CYS A 122 -13.42 -2.24 27.74
CA CYS A 122 -13.02 -3.63 27.53
C CYS A 122 -11.53 -3.83 27.77
N GLU A 123 -11.19 -4.94 28.45
CA GLU A 123 -9.82 -5.45 28.52
C GLU A 123 -9.46 -6.13 27.19
N THR A 124 -9.11 -5.31 26.19
CA THR A 124 -8.91 -5.77 24.80
C THR A 124 -7.73 -6.72 24.60
N ASP A 125 -6.83 -6.79 25.57
CA ASP A 125 -5.67 -7.68 25.62
C ASP A 125 -6.00 -9.07 26.16
N GLN A 126 -7.12 -9.23 26.88
CA GLN A 126 -7.53 -10.49 27.51
C GLN A 126 -8.60 -11.25 26.73
N VAL A 127 -9.28 -10.59 25.80
CA VAL A 127 -10.42 -11.17 25.07
C VAL A 127 -10.11 -11.32 23.57
N PRO A 128 -10.36 -12.48 22.95
CA PRO A 128 -10.19 -12.64 21.51
C PRO A 128 -11.02 -11.63 20.72
N LEU A 129 -10.44 -11.05 19.67
CA LEU A 129 -11.08 -10.02 18.83
C LEU A 129 -12.48 -10.43 18.36
N LYS A 130 -12.68 -11.70 17.97
CA LYS A 130 -14.00 -12.19 17.54
C LYS A 130 -15.05 -12.06 18.64
N ALA A 131 -14.72 -12.44 19.88
CA ALA A 131 -15.63 -12.35 21.00
C ALA A 131 -15.95 -10.89 21.34
N LEU A 132 -14.96 -10.00 21.26
CA LEU A 132 -15.16 -8.56 21.42
C LEU A 132 -16.10 -7.99 20.35
N LEU A 133 -15.92 -8.35 19.08
CA LEU A 133 -16.79 -7.90 17.99
C LEU A 133 -18.21 -8.44 18.14
N ASP A 134 -18.37 -9.70 18.55
CA ASP A 134 -19.67 -10.31 18.84
C ASP A 134 -20.38 -9.57 20.00
N GLN A 135 -19.66 -9.15 21.05
CA GLN A 135 -20.21 -8.34 22.13
C GLN A 135 -20.51 -6.90 21.71
N ALA A 136 -19.62 -6.27 20.94
CA ALA A 136 -19.77 -4.91 20.46
C ALA A 136 -21.00 -4.78 19.55
N SER A 137 -21.23 -5.75 18.65
CA SER A 137 -22.39 -5.76 17.75
C SER A 137 -23.73 -5.68 18.49
N LYS A 138 -23.83 -6.32 19.66
CA LYS A 138 -25.03 -6.25 20.52
C LYS A 138 -25.21 -4.89 21.17
N ASN A 139 -24.12 -4.14 21.38
CA ASN A 139 -24.13 -2.81 22.00
C ASN A 139 -24.33 -1.67 20.99
N ILE A 140 -24.01 -1.88 19.72
CA ILE A 140 -24.14 -0.86 18.67
C ILE A 140 -25.62 -0.61 18.32
N TYR A 141 -26.45 -1.65 18.31
CA TYR A 141 -27.88 -1.59 17.94
C TYR A 141 -28.82 -1.51 19.14
N ILE A 142 -28.34 -1.05 20.30
CA ILE A 142 -29.24 -0.82 21.44
C ILE A 142 -30.11 0.39 21.11
N ASP A 143 -31.39 0.12 20.89
CA ASP A 143 -32.48 1.11 20.83
C ASP A 143 -32.55 1.90 22.15
#